data_AF-A0A831LXT0-F1
#
_entry.id   AF-A0A831LXT0-F1
#
_cell.length_a   1.000
_cell.length_b   1.000
_cell.length_c   1.000
_cell.angle_alpha   90.00
_cell.angle_beta   90.00
_cell.angle_gamma   90.00
#
_symmetry.space_group_name_H-M   'P 1'
#
loop_
_entity.id
_entity.type
_entity.pdbx_description
1 polymer ?
#
loop_
_entity_poly.entity_id
_entity_poly.type
_entity_poly.pdbx_seq_one_letter_code
_entity_poly.pdbx_strand_id
1 'polypeptide(L)'
;MLGNMFGLVAPDLAIDLGTANTLIHVKGRGIVLDEPSVVAYVNEGGRKVVYAVGAEAKTMLGKTHRNMEVVRPLRDGVIADFDVAEEMIKQFIR
;
A
#
# COMPACT_ATOMS: atom_id res chain seq x y z
N MET A 1 26.25 27.28 13.86
CA MET A 1 25.41 26.22 14.47
C MET A 1 24.04 26.82 14.75
N LEU A 2 23.06 26.54 13.90
CA LEU A 2 21.62 26.77 14.16
C LEU A 2 20.88 25.81 13.24
N GLY A 3 20.80 24.56 13.67
CA GLY A 3 20.12 23.50 12.93
C GLY A 3 18.61 23.71 13.01
N ASN A 4 17.99 23.88 11.84
CA ASN A 4 16.61 23.54 11.49
C ASN A 4 15.71 23.06 12.67
N MET A 5 15.11 24.00 13.41
CA MET A 5 14.27 23.76 14.60
C MET A 5 12.79 23.42 14.30
N PHE A 6 12.47 23.00 13.08
CA PHE A 6 11.15 22.48 12.75
C PHE A 6 11.31 21.12 12.08
N GLY A 7 11.73 20.12 12.88
CA GLY A 7 11.46 18.74 12.53
C GLY A 7 9.93 18.59 12.44
N LEU A 8 9.42 18.50 11.21
CA LEU A 8 8.01 18.25 10.93
C LEU A 8 7.57 17.04 11.76
N VAL A 9 6.68 17.26 12.74
CA VAL A 9 6.04 16.19 13.48
C VAL A 9 5.29 15.35 12.45
N ALA A 10 5.70 14.09 12.28
CA ALA A 10 4.97 13.15 11.44
C ALA A 10 3.53 13.03 12.00
N PRO A 11 2.49 13.07 11.16
CA PRO A 11 1.12 13.01 11.64
C PRO A 11 0.86 11.68 12.37
N ASP A 12 0.07 11.72 13.45
CA ASP A 12 -0.42 10.51 14.12
C ASP A 12 -1.38 9.76 13.16
N LEU A 13 -1.01 8.53 12.77
CA LEU A 13 -1.77 7.67 11.85
C LEU A 13 -2.33 6.45 12.57
N ALA A 14 -3.55 6.05 12.22
CA ALA A 14 -4.09 4.71 12.45
C ALA A 14 -4.35 4.05 11.10
N ILE A 15 -3.89 2.80 10.93
CA ILE A 15 -4.02 2.03 9.69
C ILE A 15 -4.80 0.76 9.99
N ASP A 16 -5.92 0.58 9.29
CA ASP A 16 -6.65 -0.69 9.25
C ASP A 16 -6.22 -1.45 8.00
N LEU A 17 -5.46 -2.53 8.19
CA LEU A 17 -4.97 -3.40 7.12
C LEU A 17 -5.92 -4.58 6.92
N GLY A 18 -7.05 -4.32 6.27
CA GLY A 18 -8.05 -5.33 5.96
C GLY A 18 -7.67 -6.20 4.76
N THR A 19 -8.19 -7.43 4.72
CA THR A 19 -8.01 -8.35 3.58
C THR A 19 -8.66 -7.86 2.28
N ALA A 20 -9.65 -6.97 2.39
CA ALA A 20 -10.35 -6.41 1.24
C ALA A 20 -9.94 -4.96 0.96
N ASN A 21 -9.90 -4.11 1.99
CA ASN A 21 -9.58 -2.69 1.89
C ASN A 21 -8.61 -2.29 3.02
N THR A 22 -7.80 -1.28 2.73
CA THR A 22 -6.94 -0.59 3.69
C THR A 22 -7.51 0.79 3.94
N LEU A 23 -7.61 1.17 5.22
CA LEU A 23 -8.02 2.52 5.60
C LEU A 23 -6.92 3.21 6.38
N ILE A 24 -6.71 4.50 6.13
CA ILE A 24 -5.82 5.34 6.93
C ILE A 24 -6.61 6.49 7.53
N HIS A 25 -6.52 6.62 8.85
CA HIS A 25 -7.05 7.73 9.61
C HIS A 25 -5.93 8.61 10.13
N VAL A 26 -6.00 9.92 9.86
CA VAL A 26 -5.10 10.92 10.42
C VAL A 26 -5.81 11.63 11.58
N LYS A 27 -5.15 11.69 12.74
CA LYS A 27 -5.69 12.40 13.91
C LYS A 27 -6.05 13.85 13.56
N GLY A 28 -7.30 14.22 13.81
CA GLY A 28 -7.83 15.55 13.50
C GLY A 28 -8.27 15.78 12.05
N ARG A 29 -8.10 14.81 11.14
CA ARG A 29 -8.61 14.88 9.75
C ARG A 29 -9.63 13.79 9.42
N GLY A 30 -9.68 12.71 10.18
CA GLY A 30 -10.56 11.58 9.87
C GLY A 30 -9.89 10.59 8.91
N ILE A 31 -10.71 9.81 8.21
CA ILE A 31 -10.26 8.86 7.18
C ILE A 31 -9.77 9.66 5.97
N VAL A 32 -8.50 9.49 5.62
CA VAL A 32 -7.85 10.16 4.48
C VAL A 32 -7.59 9.20 3.32
N LEU A 33 -7.73 7.89 3.56
CA LEU A 33 -7.57 6.83 2.55
C LEU A 33 -8.54 5.69 2.84
N ASP A 34 -9.20 5.20 1.80
CA ASP A 34 -10.03 4.00 1.76
C ASP A 34 -9.84 3.36 0.39
N GLU A 35 -8.89 2.41 0.31
CA GLU A 35 -8.44 1.81 -0.94
C GLU A 35 -8.50 0.28 -0.85
N PRO A 36 -8.79 -0.44 -1.95
CA PRO A 36 -8.64 -1.89 -1.99
C PRO A 36 -7.24 -2.35 -1.59
N SER A 37 -7.14 -3.43 -0.80
CA SER A 37 -5.87 -4.06 -0.43
C SER A 37 -5.34 -4.93 -1.57
N VAL A 38 -5.07 -4.30 -2.71
CA VAL A 38 -4.67 -4.94 -3.97
C VAL A 38 -3.40 -4.28 -4.48
N VAL A 39 -2.46 -5.08 -4.94
CA VAL A 39 -1.19 -4.64 -5.50
C VAL A 39 -0.99 -5.29 -6.86
N ALA A 40 -0.59 -4.50 -7.84
CA ALA A 40 -0.11 -4.96 -9.13
C ALA A 40 1.40 -4.78 -9.19
N TYR A 41 2.15 -5.85 -9.50
CA TYR A 41 3.61 -5.80 -9.63
C TYR A 41 4.10 -6.60 -10.82
N VAL A 42 5.33 -6.32 -11.24
CA VAL A 42 6.09 -7.15 -12.19
C VAL A 42 7.31 -7.73 -11.50
N ASN A 43 7.74 -8.93 -11.92
CA ASN A 43 8.98 -9.52 -11.42
C ASN A 43 10.14 -9.14 -12.32
N GLU A 44 11.06 -8.33 -11.79
CA GLU A 44 12.29 -7.90 -12.48
C GLU A 44 13.51 -8.44 -11.74
N GLY A 45 14.15 -9.47 -12.32
CA GLY A 45 15.36 -10.06 -11.75
C GLY A 45 15.18 -10.65 -10.36
N GLY A 46 13.99 -11.18 -10.06
CA GLY A 46 13.65 -11.74 -8.74
C GLY A 46 13.11 -10.72 -7.74
N ARG A 47 13.07 -9.43 -8.09
CA ARG A 47 12.46 -8.37 -7.27
C ARG A 47 11.05 -8.06 -7.76
N LYS A 48 10.11 -7.97 -6.83
CA LYS A 48 8.74 -7.51 -7.11
C LYS A 48 8.76 -5.98 -7.19
N VAL A 49 8.54 -5.44 -8.38
CA VAL A 49 8.46 -4.00 -8.64
C VAL A 49 7.00 -3.62 -8.72
N VAL A 50 6.52 -2.86 -7.73
CA VAL A 50 5.13 -2.40 -7.67
C VAL A 50 4.86 -1.41 -8.81
N TYR A 51 3.81 -1.71 -9.57
CA TYR A 51 3.31 -0.88 -10.67
C TYR A 51 2.14 -0.01 -10.20
N ALA A 52 1.21 -0.59 -9.45
CA ALA A 52 0.05 0.12 -8.91
C ALA A 52 -0.42 -0.52 -7.60
N VAL A 53 -1.15 0.25 -6.79
CA VAL A 53 -1.83 -0.18 -5.56
C VAL A 53 -3.29 0.29 -5.57
N GLY A 54 -4.12 -0.23 -4.67
CA GLY A 54 -5.48 0.30 -4.48
C GLY A 54 -6.42 0.04 -5.65
N ALA A 55 -7.27 1.02 -5.94
CA ALA A 55 -8.27 0.95 -7.00
C ALA A 55 -7.65 0.75 -8.38
N GLU A 56 -6.50 1.38 -8.65
CA GLU A 56 -5.78 1.22 -9.90
C GLU A 56 -5.36 -0.24 -10.11
N ALA A 57 -4.68 -0.84 -9.12
CA ALA A 57 -4.31 -2.26 -9.17
C ALA A 57 -5.53 -3.17 -9.31
N LYS A 58 -6.63 -2.87 -8.60
CA LYS A 58 -7.88 -3.64 -8.69
C LYS A 58 -8.46 -3.65 -10.10
N THR A 59 -8.34 -2.56 -10.86
CA THR A 59 -8.85 -2.51 -12.25
C THR A 59 -8.10 -3.44 -13.21
N MET A 60 -6.88 -3.85 -12.84
CA MET A 60 -6.01 -4.73 -13.62
C MET A 60 -6.32 -6.22 -13.38
N LEU A 61 -7.14 -6.56 -12.38
CA LEU A 61 -7.55 -7.95 -12.12
C LEU A 61 -8.17 -8.58 -13.37
N GLY A 62 -7.56 -9.68 -13.83
CA GLY A 62 -8.01 -10.41 -15.01
C GLY A 62 -7.78 -9.70 -16.35
N LYS A 63 -7.04 -8.58 -16.37
CA LYS A 63 -6.78 -7.76 -17.57
C LYS A 63 -5.29 -7.54 -17.83
N THR A 64 -4.42 -8.37 -17.26
CA THR A 64 -2.97 -8.15 -17.36
C THR A 64 -2.40 -8.65 -18.69
N HIS A 65 -1.59 -7.80 -19.31
CA HIS A 65 -0.70 -8.11 -20.43
C HIS A 65 0.73 -7.77 -19.96
N ARG A 66 1.69 -8.70 -20.13
CA ARG A 66 3.00 -8.80 -19.44
C ARG A 66 2.95 -9.75 -18.23
N ASN A 67 4.12 -10.20 -17.76
CA ASN A 67 4.33 -10.98 -16.53
C ASN A 67 3.99 -10.15 -15.27
N MET A 68 2.80 -9.56 -15.28
CA MET A 68 2.26 -8.72 -14.23
C MET A 68 1.29 -9.55 -13.40
N GLU A 69 1.52 -9.53 -12.10
CA GLU A 69 0.73 -10.22 -11.11
C GLU A 69 -0.09 -9.19 -10.33
N VAL A 70 -1.36 -9.52 -10.08
CA VAL A 70 -2.25 -8.69 -9.27
C VAL A 70 -2.71 -9.53 -8.09
N VAL A 71 -2.33 -9.13 -6.90
CA VAL A 71 -2.49 -9.93 -5.68
C VAL A 71 -3.12 -9.12 -4.55
N ARG A 72 -3.66 -9.83 -3.56
CA ARG A 72 -3.97 -9.27 -2.25
C ARG A 72 -2.91 -9.78 -1.27
N PRO A 73 -2.05 -8.92 -0.72
CA PRO A 73 -1.00 -9.37 0.19
C PRO A 73 -1.55 -9.78 1.57
N LEU A 74 -2.79 -9.40 1.86
CA LEU A 74 -3.53 -9.74 3.08
C LEU A 74 -4.67 -10.69 2.71
N ARG A 75 -4.68 -11.90 3.29
CA ARG A 75 -5.69 -12.93 2.96
C ARG A 75 -6.01 -13.76 4.19
N ASP A 76 -7.28 -14.11 4.37
CA ASP A 76 -7.76 -14.98 5.46
C ASP A 76 -7.28 -14.56 6.86
N GLY A 77 -7.14 -13.24 7.07
CA GLY A 77 -6.69 -12.64 8.33
C GLY A 77 -5.19 -12.64 8.57
N VAL A 78 -4.38 -13.07 7.59
CA VAL A 78 -2.92 -13.11 7.68
C VAL A 78 -2.24 -12.29 6.59
N ILE A 79 -0.99 -11.92 6.83
CA ILE A 79 -0.10 -11.39 5.80
C ILE A 79 0.43 -12.59 5.02
N ALA A 80 -0.04 -12.75 3.78
CA ALA A 80 0.38 -13.83 2.89
C ALA A 80 1.71 -13.52 2.18
N ASP A 81 2.04 -12.24 2.04
CA ASP A 81 3.23 -11.76 1.36
C ASP A 81 3.75 -10.46 2.02
N PHE A 82 4.82 -10.58 2.81
CA PHE A 82 5.35 -9.46 3.58
C PHE A 82 5.96 -8.37 2.69
N ASP A 83 6.71 -8.75 1.66
CA ASP A 83 7.36 -7.79 0.76
C ASP A 83 6.31 -6.93 0.03
N VAL A 84 5.24 -7.57 -0.44
CA VAL A 84 4.17 -6.87 -1.16
C VAL A 84 3.30 -6.04 -0.20
N ALA A 85 3.03 -6.53 1.02
CA ALA A 85 2.32 -5.76 2.04
C ALA A 85 3.10 -4.50 2.44
N GLU A 86 4.41 -4.62 2.65
CA GLU A 86 5.27 -3.50 3.00
C GLU A 86 5.25 -2.43 1.91
N GLU A 87 5.43 -2.82 0.64
CA GLU A 87 5.39 -1.86 -0.47
C GLU A 87 4.00 -1.22 -0.63
N MET A 88 2.91 -1.97 -0.44
CA MET A 88 1.56 -1.41 -0.43
C MET A 88 1.41 -0.28 0.60
N ILE A 89 1.85 -0.54 1.84
CA ILE A 89 1.79 0.43 2.94
C ILE A 89 2.66 1.65 2.63
N LYS A 90 3.88 1.45 2.11
CA LYS A 90 4.76 2.56 1.71
C LYS A 90 4.13 3.45 0.65
N GLN A 91 3.42 2.87 -0.33
CA GLN A 91 2.73 3.66 -1.36
C GLN A 91 1.55 4.44 -0.79
N PHE A 92 0.81 3.89 0.18
CA PHE A 92 -0.31 4.59 0.82
C PHE A 92 0.10 5.68 1.82
N ILE A 93 1.29 5.58 2.42
CA ILE A 93 1.81 6.58 3.38
C ILE A 93 2.60 7.70 2.69
N ARG A 94 3.14 7.45 1.50
CA ARG A 94 3.91 8.44 0.72
C ARG A 94 3.05 9.64 0.30
#